data_AF-A0A2T4XCD6-F1
#
_entry.id   AF-A0A2T4XCD6-F1
#
_cell.length_a   1.000
_cell.length_b   1.000
_cell.length_c   1.000
_cell.angle_alpha   90.00
_cell.angle_beta   90.00
_cell.angle_gamma   90.00
#
_symmetry.space_group_name_H-M   'P 1'
#
loop_
_entity.id
_entity.type
_entity.pdbx_description
1 polymer ?
#
loop_
_entity_poly.entity_id
_entity_poly.type
_entity_poly.pdbx_seq_one_letter_code
_entity_poly.pdbx_strand_id
1 'polypeptide(L)'
;MVNHLIMRTIIFSLMLWGSLTQVLAQQQLVFTVEVNNDSVLLGNSISVVFSLKNGQAEDFVFPAFEGFQLLAGPNTSTQMSIVNGAMSQRANYTFFLEPQEVGDFYIEPASVKVGDSYLETDPVLVRVYPNPAGIIQVAPPPAGDPSSPWGDTMFGEDLFGRDFFQRDFFQDDFFGDLFRRVPSPDLLAPPSGEAPDSIQQQPKKRKTTKL
;
A
#
# COMPACT_ATOMS: atom_id res chain seq x y z
N MET A 1 50.05 17.87 37.51
CA MET A 1 49.98 16.76 36.53
C MET A 1 48.72 15.91 36.69
N VAL A 2 48.32 15.56 37.92
CA VAL A 2 47.19 14.66 38.23
C VAL A 2 45.82 15.15 37.73
N ASN A 3 45.49 16.44 37.88
CA ASN A 3 44.17 16.97 37.46
C ASN A 3 43.91 16.87 35.94
N HIS A 4 44.96 17.02 35.13
CA HIS A 4 44.84 16.88 33.68
C HIS A 4 44.63 15.42 33.24
N LEU A 5 45.14 14.47 34.03
CA LEU A 5 44.96 13.04 33.77
C LEU A 5 43.53 12.61 34.10
N ILE A 6 42.99 13.07 35.23
CA ILE A 6 41.62 12.82 35.70
C ILE A 6 40.58 13.42 34.74
N MET A 7 40.78 14.66 34.29
CA MET A 7 39.85 15.33 33.37
C MET A 7 39.77 14.64 32.00
N ARG A 8 40.89 14.08 31.51
CA ARG A 8 40.91 13.27 30.28
C ARG A 8 40.16 11.95 30.45
N THR A 9 40.32 11.28 31.60
CA THR A 9 39.59 10.02 31.87
C THR A 9 38.09 10.26 32.00
N ILE A 10 37.67 11.38 32.60
CA ILE A 10 36.25 11.76 32.68
C ILE A 10 35.68 12.03 31.29
N ILE A 11 36.40 12.78 30.43
CA ILE A 11 35.96 13.06 29.05
C ILE A 11 35.86 11.77 28.22
N PHE A 12 36.84 10.85 28.34
CA PHE A 12 36.77 9.56 27.69
C PHE A 12 35.61 8.69 28.21
N SER A 13 35.36 8.69 29.53
CA SER A 13 34.21 8.01 30.12
C SER A 13 32.89 8.58 29.64
N LEU A 14 32.80 9.91 29.43
CA LEU A 14 31.59 10.58 28.96
C LEU A 14 31.34 10.31 27.46
N MET A 15 32.40 10.29 26.64
CA MET A 15 32.31 9.91 25.23
C MET A 15 31.96 8.43 25.04
N LEU A 16 32.49 7.54 25.89
CA LEU A 16 32.20 6.10 25.85
C LEU A 16 30.76 5.78 26.32
N TRP A 17 30.20 6.61 27.21
CA TRP A 17 28.79 6.49 27.63
C TRP A 17 27.81 7.04 26.60
N GLY A 18 28.18 8.12 25.89
CA GLY A 18 27.34 8.75 24.88
C GLY A 18 27.26 8.00 23.55
N SER A 19 28.24 7.14 23.22
CA SER A 19 28.20 6.32 22.01
C SER A 19 27.35 5.05 22.13
N LEU A 20 26.95 4.67 23.36
CA LEU A 20 26.22 3.43 23.61
C LEU A 20 24.70 3.55 23.40
N THR A 21 24.16 4.73 23.12
CA THR A 21 22.72 4.98 23.00
C THR A 21 22.19 4.98 21.57
N GLN A 22 22.90 4.39 20.60
CA GLN A 22 22.31 4.13 19.29
C GLN A 22 21.35 2.95 19.39
N VAL A 23 20.14 3.22 19.90
CA VAL A 23 19.01 2.30 19.87
C VAL A 23 18.70 2.04 18.40
N LEU A 24 18.98 0.83 17.94
CA LEU A 24 18.50 0.35 16.66
C LEU A 24 16.97 0.36 16.73
N ALA A 25 16.33 1.29 16.03
CA ALA A 25 14.91 1.25 15.76
C ALA A 25 14.66 0.07 14.81
N GLN A 26 14.61 -1.14 15.37
CA GLN A 26 14.17 -2.31 14.64
C GLN A 26 12.70 -2.10 14.30
N GLN A 27 12.41 -2.16 13.01
CA GLN A 27 11.06 -2.00 12.53
C GLN A 27 10.30 -3.27 12.86
N GLN A 28 9.21 -3.13 13.60
CA GLN A 28 8.43 -4.28 14.02
C GLN A 28 7.83 -4.97 12.78
N LEU A 29 8.18 -6.24 12.62
CA LEU A 29 7.58 -7.12 11.64
C LEU A 29 6.17 -7.48 12.13
N VAL A 30 5.15 -7.23 11.31
CA VAL A 30 3.75 -7.45 11.68
C VAL A 30 3.04 -8.10 10.51
N PHE A 31 2.31 -9.18 10.79
CA PHE A 31 1.47 -9.85 9.82
C PHE A 31 0.05 -9.95 10.36
N THR A 32 -0.91 -9.36 9.64
CA THR A 32 -2.30 -9.25 10.08
C THR A 32 -3.26 -9.61 8.95
N VAL A 33 -4.48 -9.95 9.34
CA VAL A 33 -5.61 -10.16 8.42
C VAL A 33 -6.75 -9.22 8.81
N GLU A 34 -7.41 -8.66 7.80
CA GLU A 34 -8.56 -7.79 7.97
C GLU A 34 -9.67 -8.22 7.01
N VAL A 35 -10.91 -8.18 7.49
CA VAL A 35 -12.11 -8.45 6.67
C VAL A 35 -12.97 -7.19 6.69
N ASN A 36 -13.52 -6.80 5.54
CA ASN A 36 -14.35 -5.58 5.46
C ASN A 36 -15.64 -5.66 6.29
N ASN A 37 -16.24 -6.85 6.39
CA ASN A 37 -17.41 -7.12 7.21
C ASN A 37 -17.27 -8.49 7.89
N ASP A 38 -17.47 -8.53 9.20
CA ASP A 38 -17.50 -9.77 10.00
C ASP A 38 -18.87 -10.48 9.94
N SER A 39 -19.85 -9.84 9.31
CA SER A 39 -21.21 -10.31 9.12
C SER A 39 -21.69 -10.00 7.72
N VAL A 40 -22.17 -11.01 7.00
CA VAL A 40 -22.55 -10.89 5.59
C VAL A 40 -23.84 -11.65 5.31
N LEU A 41 -24.64 -11.13 4.37
CA LEU A 41 -25.83 -11.81 3.87
C LEU A 41 -25.46 -12.71 2.69
N LEU A 42 -26.01 -13.94 2.63
CA LEU A 42 -25.77 -14.86 1.51
C LEU A 42 -26.00 -14.19 0.13
N GLY A 43 -25.14 -14.48 -0.84
CA GLY A 43 -25.13 -13.84 -2.16
C GLY A 43 -24.42 -12.48 -2.21
N ASN A 44 -23.75 -12.08 -1.11
CA ASN A 44 -22.85 -10.93 -1.07
C ASN A 44 -21.42 -11.39 -0.90
N SER A 45 -20.48 -10.60 -1.40
CA SER A 45 -19.05 -10.87 -1.25
C SER A 45 -18.43 -10.09 -0.10
N ILE A 46 -17.38 -10.66 0.49
CA ILE A 46 -16.50 -10.01 1.46
C ILE A 46 -15.10 -9.86 0.84
N SER A 47 -14.34 -8.89 1.34
CA SER A 47 -12.92 -8.74 1.01
C SER A 47 -12.06 -9.11 2.20
N VAL A 48 -11.08 -9.97 1.98
CA VAL A 48 -10.08 -10.38 2.98
C VAL A 48 -8.73 -9.82 2.55
N VAL A 49 -8.08 -9.09 3.46
CA VAL A 49 -6.78 -8.45 3.21
C VAL A 49 -5.76 -9.00 4.19
N PHE A 50 -4.72 -9.65 3.67
CA PHE A 50 -3.54 -10.01 4.44
C PHE A 50 -2.48 -8.91 4.29
N SER A 51 -1.99 -8.36 5.40
CA SER A 51 -1.04 -7.24 5.41
C SER A 51 0.26 -7.64 6.12
N LEU A 52 1.37 -7.56 5.39
CA LEU A 52 2.72 -7.74 5.92
C LEU A 52 3.43 -6.38 6.00
N LYS A 53 3.87 -5.98 7.20
CA LYS A 53 4.59 -4.72 7.44
C LYS A 53 6.07 -4.99 7.74
N ASN A 54 6.94 -4.20 7.11
CA ASN A 54 8.40 -4.17 7.29
C ASN A 54 9.10 -5.52 7.04
N GLY A 55 8.55 -6.33 6.13
CA GLY A 55 9.08 -7.64 5.77
C GLY A 55 8.95 -7.93 4.29
N GLN A 56 9.87 -8.75 3.80
CA GLN A 56 9.76 -9.36 2.48
C GLN A 56 9.16 -10.75 2.67
N ALA A 57 8.03 -11.00 2.01
CA ALA A 57 7.40 -12.31 2.06
C ALA A 57 8.24 -13.34 1.29
N GLU A 58 8.62 -14.39 1.98
CA GLU A 58 9.15 -15.64 1.45
C GLU A 58 8.13 -16.74 1.75
N ASP A 59 7.92 -17.69 0.84
CA ASP A 59 7.05 -18.85 1.02
C ASP A 59 5.67 -18.55 1.64
N PHE A 60 4.96 -17.56 1.08
CA PHE A 60 3.63 -17.17 1.55
C PHE A 60 2.60 -18.28 1.26
N VAL A 61 1.90 -18.75 2.30
CA VAL A 61 0.82 -19.72 2.19
C VAL A 61 -0.50 -19.10 2.66
N PHE A 62 -1.46 -19.01 1.75
CA PHE A 62 -2.84 -18.58 2.04
C PHE A 62 -3.69 -19.77 2.49
N PRO A 63 -4.74 -19.54 3.30
CA PRO A 63 -5.69 -20.59 3.68
C PRO A 63 -6.53 -21.04 2.47
N ALA A 64 -7.17 -22.20 2.58
CA ALA A 64 -8.02 -22.75 1.51
C ALA A 64 -9.37 -22.03 1.36
N PHE A 65 -9.73 -21.17 2.32
CA PHE A 65 -11.03 -20.47 2.39
C PHE A 65 -12.25 -21.41 2.38
N GLU A 66 -12.24 -22.44 3.22
CA GLU A 66 -13.36 -23.39 3.32
C GLU A 66 -14.69 -22.69 3.62
N GLY A 67 -15.75 -23.08 2.91
CA GLY A 67 -17.08 -22.43 3.00
C GLY A 67 -17.25 -21.19 2.12
N PHE A 68 -16.19 -20.75 1.44
CA PHE A 68 -16.22 -19.62 0.52
C PHE A 68 -15.84 -20.02 -0.90
N GLN A 69 -16.48 -19.37 -1.87
CA GLN A 69 -16.05 -19.33 -3.25
C GLN A 69 -15.07 -18.17 -3.45
N LEU A 70 -13.88 -18.48 -3.95
CA LEU A 70 -12.93 -17.45 -4.39
C LEU A 70 -13.41 -16.81 -5.69
N LEU A 71 -13.79 -15.54 -5.64
CA LEU A 71 -14.22 -14.77 -6.81
C LEU A 71 -13.03 -14.13 -7.53
N ALA A 72 -12.08 -13.57 -6.77
CA ALA A 72 -10.89 -12.91 -7.32
C ALA A 72 -9.75 -12.81 -6.30
N GLY A 73 -8.52 -12.69 -6.81
CA GLY A 73 -7.29 -12.45 -6.02
C GLY A 73 -6.22 -13.55 -6.20
N PRO A 74 -5.06 -13.39 -5.55
CA PRO A 74 -4.67 -12.25 -4.72
C PRO A 74 -4.37 -11.00 -5.57
N ASN A 75 -5.04 -9.90 -5.25
CA ASN A 75 -4.63 -8.57 -5.73
C ASN A 75 -3.57 -8.03 -4.78
N THR A 76 -2.37 -7.78 -5.31
CA THR A 76 -1.22 -7.39 -4.49
C THR A 76 -0.94 -5.89 -4.62
N SER A 77 -0.71 -5.22 -3.49
CA SER A 77 -0.25 -3.83 -3.45
C SER A 77 0.89 -3.69 -2.47
N THR A 78 1.97 -3.01 -2.87
CA THR A 78 3.13 -2.76 -2.03
C THR A 78 3.38 -1.27 -1.91
N GLN A 79 3.48 -0.80 -0.68
CA GLN A 79 3.76 0.58 -0.33
C GLN A 79 5.09 0.65 0.42
N MET A 80 5.90 1.65 0.10
CA MET A 80 7.16 1.94 0.77
C MET A 80 7.19 3.42 1.13
N SER A 81 7.56 3.75 2.37
CA SER A 81 7.65 5.12 2.85
C SER A 81 8.90 5.30 3.70
N ILE A 82 9.63 6.39 3.45
CA ILE A 82 10.85 6.72 4.18
C ILE A 82 10.60 8.03 4.92
N VAL A 83 10.54 7.97 6.25
CA VAL A 83 10.29 9.15 7.11
C VAL A 83 11.49 9.31 8.04
N ASN A 84 12.15 10.47 7.98
CA ASN A 84 13.35 10.78 8.79
C ASN A 84 14.46 9.70 8.71
N GLY A 85 14.62 9.08 7.54
CA GLY A 85 15.60 8.01 7.31
C GLY A 85 15.16 6.61 7.76
N ALA A 86 13.98 6.46 8.38
CA ALA A 86 13.40 5.15 8.67
C ALA A 86 12.52 4.66 7.51
N MET A 87 12.82 3.48 6.94
CA MET A 87 12.13 2.92 5.77
C MET A 87 11.01 1.96 6.15
N SER A 88 9.76 2.39 6.20
CA SER A 88 8.62 1.48 6.35
C SER A 88 8.19 0.84 5.02
N GLN A 89 7.81 -0.44 5.07
CA GLN A 89 7.22 -1.17 3.93
C GLN A 89 5.92 -1.84 4.35
N ARG A 90 4.95 -1.93 3.44
CA ARG A 90 3.71 -2.69 3.63
C ARG A 90 3.33 -3.39 2.34
N ALA A 91 3.09 -4.69 2.39
CA ALA A 91 2.53 -5.47 1.30
C ALA A 91 1.14 -5.98 1.70
N ASN A 92 0.15 -5.76 0.84
CA ASN A 92 -1.23 -6.18 1.04
C ASN A 92 -1.63 -7.17 -0.05
N TYR A 93 -2.31 -8.24 0.35
CA TYR A 93 -2.86 -9.27 -0.54
C TYR A 93 -4.37 -9.36 -0.31
N THR A 94 -5.14 -8.95 -1.30
CA THR A 94 -6.59 -8.85 -1.22
C THR A 94 -7.27 -9.97 -2.00
N PHE A 95 -8.22 -10.64 -1.35
CA PHE A 95 -9.09 -11.66 -1.92
C PHE A 95 -10.55 -11.24 -1.82
N PHE A 96 -11.34 -11.64 -2.80
CA PHE A 96 -12.79 -11.47 -2.81
C PHE A 96 -13.44 -12.83 -2.71
N LEU A 97 -14.22 -13.01 -1.66
CA LEU A 97 -14.81 -14.29 -1.27
C LEU A 97 -16.33 -14.15 -1.21
N GLU A 98 -17.05 -15.14 -1.70
CA GLU A 98 -18.50 -15.25 -1.55
C GLU A 98 -18.83 -16.48 -0.70
N PRO A 99 -19.60 -16.34 0.40
CA PRO A 99 -19.99 -17.47 1.21
C PRO A 99 -20.97 -18.36 0.45
N GLN A 100 -20.78 -19.68 0.56
CA GLN A 100 -21.64 -20.65 -0.15
C GLN A 100 -22.87 -21.07 0.66
N GLU A 101 -22.79 -21.01 1.99
CA GLU A 101 -23.85 -21.48 2.90
C GLU A 101 -24.05 -20.50 4.07
N VAL A 102 -25.19 -20.62 4.75
CA VAL A 102 -25.51 -19.83 5.96
C VAL A 102 -24.88 -20.51 7.17
N GLY A 103 -24.18 -19.75 8.01
CA GLY A 103 -23.48 -20.28 9.17
C GLY A 103 -22.30 -19.42 9.60
N ASP A 104 -21.54 -19.96 10.55
CA ASP A 104 -20.32 -19.34 11.09
C ASP A 104 -19.10 -20.01 10.46
N PHE A 105 -18.29 -19.22 9.75
CA PHE A 105 -17.10 -19.70 9.04
C PHE A 105 -15.85 -18.96 9.53
N TYR A 106 -14.71 -19.63 9.50
CA TYR A 106 -13.43 -19.01 9.86
C TYR A 106 -12.59 -18.79 8.61
N ILE A 107 -12.03 -17.59 8.50
CA ILE A 107 -10.84 -17.38 7.69
C ILE A 107 -9.66 -17.92 8.49
N GLU A 108 -9.13 -19.05 8.05
CA GLU A 108 -8.00 -19.69 8.72
C GLU A 108 -6.73 -18.84 8.65
N PRO A 109 -5.77 -19.02 9.58
CA PRO A 109 -4.49 -18.35 9.56
C PRO A 109 -3.76 -18.52 8.23
N ALA A 110 -3.24 -17.41 7.68
CA ALA A 110 -2.19 -17.48 6.67
C ALA A 110 -0.84 -17.58 7.36
N SER A 111 0.16 -18.14 6.67
CA SER A 111 1.54 -18.20 7.15
C SER A 111 2.51 -17.60 6.14
N VAL A 112 3.56 -16.94 6.63
CA VAL A 112 4.59 -16.35 5.79
C VAL A 112 5.95 -16.48 6.45
N LYS A 113 6.97 -16.78 5.66
CA LYS A 113 8.36 -16.74 6.12
C LYS A 113 8.95 -15.36 5.83
N VAL A 114 9.67 -14.81 6.80
CA VAL A 114 10.39 -13.54 6.65
C VAL A 114 11.77 -13.69 7.27
N GLY A 115 12.80 -13.80 6.43
CA GLY A 115 14.15 -14.16 6.88
C GLY A 115 14.14 -15.52 7.58
N ASP A 116 14.55 -15.56 8.84
CA ASP A 116 14.62 -16.79 9.65
C ASP A 116 13.38 -17.04 10.52
N SER A 117 12.34 -16.20 10.41
CA SER A 117 11.12 -16.28 11.24
C SER A 117 9.89 -16.65 10.40
N TYR A 118 8.98 -17.42 11.00
CA TYR A 118 7.64 -17.66 10.47
C TYR A 118 6.64 -16.81 11.23
N LEU A 119 5.73 -16.16 10.51
CA LEU A 119 4.61 -15.42 11.06
C LEU A 119 3.30 -16.02 10.59
N GLU A 120 2.29 -15.92 11.45
CA GLU A 120 0.91 -16.33 11.16
C GLU A 120 -0.06 -15.21 11.50
N THR A 121 -1.17 -15.14 10.78
CA THR A 121 -2.27 -14.24 11.12
C THR A 121 -3.22 -14.87 12.13
N ASP A 122 -3.97 -14.04 12.85
CA ASP A 122 -5.07 -14.53 13.67
C ASP A 122 -6.22 -15.08 12.80
N PRO A 123 -6.97 -16.10 13.26
CA PRO A 123 -8.18 -16.54 12.59
C PRO A 123 -9.29 -15.49 12.74
N VAL A 124 -10.11 -15.30 11.70
CA VAL A 124 -11.23 -14.34 11.73
C VAL A 124 -12.55 -15.07 11.53
N LEU A 125 -13.49 -14.87 12.47
CA LEU A 125 -14.85 -15.38 12.36
C LEU A 125 -15.69 -14.47 11.45
N VAL A 126 -16.33 -15.07 10.45
CA VAL A 126 -17.30 -14.45 9.56
C VAL A 126 -18.66 -15.13 9.73
N ARG A 127 -19.69 -14.33 10.04
CA ARG A 127 -21.06 -14.82 10.23
C ARG A 127 -21.89 -14.58 8.96
N VAL A 128 -22.43 -15.64 8.39
CA VAL A 128 -23.25 -15.59 7.19
C VAL A 128 -24.71 -15.77 7.57
N TYR A 129 -25.52 -14.78 7.22
CA TYR A 129 -26.95 -14.74 7.50
C TYR A 129 -27.79 -15.03 6.24
N PRO A 130 -29.00 -15.59 6.40
CA PRO A 130 -29.89 -15.83 5.26
C PRO A 130 -30.34 -14.51 4.62
N ASN A 131 -30.40 -14.48 3.29
CA ASN A 131 -30.79 -13.31 2.51
C ASN A 131 -32.04 -13.54 1.65
N PRO A 132 -33.22 -13.78 2.25
CA PRO A 132 -34.44 -14.05 1.49
C PRO A 132 -34.91 -12.85 0.65
N ALA A 133 -34.49 -11.64 1.03
CA ALA A 133 -34.86 -10.40 0.35
C ALA A 133 -33.88 -10.00 -0.77
N GLY A 134 -32.79 -10.75 -0.99
CA GLY A 134 -31.79 -10.44 -2.02
C GLY A 134 -31.11 -9.09 -1.83
N ILE A 135 -30.92 -8.65 -0.58
CA ILE A 135 -30.30 -7.37 -0.26
C ILE A 135 -28.82 -7.43 -0.62
N ILE A 136 -28.35 -6.46 -1.41
CA ILE A 136 -26.94 -6.28 -1.71
C ILE A 136 -26.31 -5.35 -0.67
N GLN A 137 -25.30 -5.86 0.04
CA GLN A 137 -24.55 -5.14 1.04
C GLN A 137 -23.39 -4.40 0.38
N VAL A 138 -23.42 -3.07 0.45
CA VAL A 138 -22.26 -2.25 0.12
C VAL A 138 -21.46 -2.08 1.40
N ALA A 139 -20.16 -2.38 1.35
CA ALA A 139 -19.28 -2.17 2.50
C ALA A 139 -19.31 -0.70 2.94
N PRO A 140 -19.35 -0.40 4.25
CA PRO A 140 -19.23 0.96 4.74
C PRO A 140 -17.92 1.60 4.21
N PRO A 141 -17.93 2.88 3.82
CA PRO A 141 -16.70 3.56 3.47
C PRO A 141 -15.74 3.51 4.69
N PRO A 142 -14.47 3.15 4.50
CA PRO A 142 -13.51 3.13 5.59
C PRO A 142 -13.40 4.54 6.19
N ALA A 143 -13.37 4.62 7.53
CA ALA A 143 -13.13 5.87 8.23
C ALA A 143 -11.72 6.38 7.85
N GLY A 144 -11.64 7.56 7.24
CA GLY A 144 -10.37 8.15 6.82
C GLY A 144 -9.43 8.35 8.01
N ASP A 145 -8.14 8.08 7.82
CA ASP A 145 -7.10 8.30 8.83
C ASP A 145 -6.76 9.80 8.90
N PRO A 146 -7.07 10.50 10.00
CA PRO A 146 -6.84 11.94 10.13
C PRO A 146 -5.36 12.32 10.22
N SER A 147 -4.42 11.37 10.24
CA SER A 147 -2.99 11.61 10.47
C SER A 147 -2.08 11.50 9.22
N SER A 148 -2.64 11.27 8.02
CA SER A 148 -1.84 11.16 6.80
C SER A 148 -1.36 12.53 6.27
N PRO A 149 -0.04 12.78 6.13
CA PRO A 149 0.50 14.03 5.56
C PRO A 149 0.22 14.20 4.06
N TRP A 150 -0.22 13.12 3.41
CA TRP A 150 -0.63 13.08 2.02
C TRP A 150 -2.13 12.77 2.04
N GLY A 151 -2.94 13.80 2.24
CA GLY A 151 -4.39 13.66 2.36
C GLY A 151 -4.98 12.91 1.16
N ASP A 152 -5.89 11.99 1.45
CA ASP A 152 -7.00 11.34 0.72
C ASP A 152 -6.98 11.14 -0.82
N THR A 153 -5.98 11.57 -1.59
CA THR A 153 -6.21 11.84 -3.03
C THR A 153 -5.08 11.50 -4.01
N MET A 154 -4.00 10.80 -3.63
CA MET A 154 -3.02 10.36 -4.65
C MET A 154 -2.57 8.90 -4.63
N PHE A 155 -2.35 8.27 -3.47
CA PHE A 155 -1.89 6.87 -3.44
C PHE A 155 -2.45 6.04 -2.25
N GLY A 156 -3.21 6.68 -1.35
CA GLY A 156 -3.69 6.07 -0.11
C GLY A 156 -5.12 5.53 -0.18
N GLU A 157 -6.01 6.18 -0.93
CA GLU A 157 -7.45 5.82 -0.94
C GLU A 157 -7.99 5.49 -2.34
N ASP A 158 -7.56 6.17 -3.40
CA ASP A 158 -8.23 6.10 -4.71
C ASP A 158 -7.76 4.97 -5.64
N LEU A 159 -6.51 4.50 -5.50
CA LEU A 159 -5.95 3.46 -6.41
C LEU A 159 -6.29 2.02 -5.99
N PHE A 160 -6.58 1.78 -4.71
CA PHE A 160 -6.84 0.43 -4.18
C PHE A 160 -8.00 0.36 -3.20
N GLY A 161 -8.59 1.49 -2.78
CA GLY A 161 -9.52 1.53 -1.65
C GLY A 161 -10.93 2.03 -1.95
N ARG A 162 -11.20 2.68 -3.09
CA ARG A 162 -12.52 3.27 -3.36
C ARG A 162 -13.06 3.12 -4.78
N ASP A 163 -12.25 3.22 -5.83
CA ASP A 163 -12.78 3.34 -7.21
C ASP A 163 -12.51 2.14 -8.14
N PHE A 164 -11.64 1.20 -7.77
CA PHE A 164 -11.28 0.06 -8.63
C PHE A 164 -12.38 -1.01 -8.71
N PHE A 165 -13.16 -1.22 -7.63
CA PHE A 165 -14.06 -2.37 -7.49
C PHE A 165 -15.52 -2.08 -7.87
N GLN A 166 -15.90 -0.82 -8.05
CA GLN A 166 -17.27 -0.43 -8.46
C GLN A 166 -17.38 0.06 -9.92
N ARG A 167 -16.32 0.01 -10.73
CA ARG A 167 -16.38 0.37 -12.16
C ARG A 167 -16.25 -0.84 -13.07
N ASP A 168 -17.21 -1.02 -13.96
CA ASP A 168 -17.18 -2.01 -15.05
C ASP A 168 -15.95 -1.81 -15.92
N PHE A 169 -14.99 -2.72 -15.78
CA PHE A 169 -13.62 -2.68 -16.30
C PHE A 169 -13.45 -2.50 -17.83
N PHE A 170 -14.53 -2.54 -18.61
CA PHE A 170 -14.48 -2.73 -20.06
C PHE A 170 -15.16 -1.66 -20.92
N GLN A 171 -15.72 -0.59 -20.33
CA GLN A 171 -16.37 0.47 -21.11
C GLN A 171 -15.90 1.86 -20.67
N ASP A 172 -14.80 2.27 -21.34
CA ASP A 172 -14.51 3.63 -21.81
C ASP A 172 -13.85 4.69 -20.88
N ASP A 173 -12.92 5.42 -21.50
CA ASP A 173 -12.31 6.73 -21.14
C ASP A 173 -11.24 6.86 -20.04
N PHE A 174 -10.74 5.77 -19.44
CA PHE A 174 -9.62 5.87 -18.47
C PHE A 174 -8.37 6.58 -19.05
N PHE A 175 -7.91 6.14 -20.22
CA PHE A 175 -6.71 6.72 -20.82
C PHE A 175 -6.98 8.11 -21.41
N GLY A 176 -8.23 8.43 -21.75
CA GLY A 176 -8.59 9.71 -22.35
C GLY A 176 -8.48 10.88 -21.37
N ASP A 177 -8.90 10.69 -20.13
CA ASP A 177 -8.92 11.75 -19.11
C ASP A 177 -7.61 11.88 -18.33
N LEU A 178 -6.82 10.80 -18.25
CA LEU A 178 -5.49 10.81 -17.64
C LEU A 178 -4.52 11.76 -18.35
N PHE A 179 -4.52 11.79 -19.69
CA PHE A 179 -3.63 12.68 -20.47
C PHE A 179 -4.15 14.12 -20.62
N ARG A 180 -5.42 14.39 -20.32
CA ARG A 180 -5.99 15.75 -20.35
C ARG A 180 -5.74 16.52 -19.06
N ARG A 181 -5.60 15.82 -17.94
CA ARG A 181 -5.39 16.42 -16.60
C ARG A 181 -3.93 16.57 -16.20
N VAL A 182 -2.97 16.17 -17.03
CA VAL A 182 -1.56 16.54 -16.82
C VAL A 182 -1.45 18.04 -17.12
N PRO A 183 -1.32 18.92 -16.11
CA PRO A 183 -0.85 20.26 -16.40
C PRO A 183 0.59 20.08 -16.86
N SER A 184 0.98 20.68 -17.98
CA SER A 184 2.39 20.79 -18.34
C SER A 184 3.18 21.18 -17.09
N PRO A 185 4.19 20.40 -16.66
CA PRO A 185 4.98 20.83 -15.51
C PRO A 185 5.72 22.09 -15.95
N ASP A 186 5.24 23.25 -15.50
CA ASP A 186 5.98 24.51 -15.50
C ASP A 186 7.17 24.34 -14.54
N LEU A 187 8.18 23.62 -15.03
CA LEU A 187 9.51 23.59 -14.48
C LEU A 187 10.04 25.01 -14.52
N LEU A 188 10.10 25.65 -13.35
CA LEU A 188 10.98 26.77 -12.99
C LEU A 188 11.10 27.82 -14.10
N ALA A 189 10.27 28.85 -14.05
CA ALA A 189 10.53 30.07 -14.82
C ALA A 189 11.98 30.55 -14.54
N PRO A 190 12.87 30.61 -15.53
CA PRO A 190 14.17 31.24 -15.35
C PRO A 190 13.96 32.74 -15.08
N PRO A 191 14.78 33.39 -14.24
CA PRO A 191 14.66 34.83 -14.02
C PRO A 191 14.80 35.56 -15.35
N SER A 192 13.85 36.48 -15.59
CA SER A 192 13.74 37.35 -16.76
C SER A 192 15.09 37.93 -17.19
N GLY A 193 15.60 37.43 -18.31
CA GLY A 193 16.74 37.96 -19.06
C GLY A 193 16.36 38.00 -20.54
N GLU A 194 16.70 39.11 -21.19
CA GLU A 194 16.25 39.57 -22.51
C GLU A 194 16.11 38.51 -23.61
N ALA A 195 15.01 38.60 -24.37
CA ALA A 195 14.86 37.94 -25.65
C ALA A 195 15.67 38.68 -26.73
N PRO A 196 16.54 38.01 -27.49
CA PRO A 196 16.97 38.52 -28.79
C PRO A 196 16.03 38.00 -29.90
N ASP A 197 15.81 38.90 -30.85
CA ASP A 197 14.81 38.88 -31.91
C ASP A 197 14.65 37.60 -32.75
N SER A 198 13.39 37.43 -33.18
CA SER A 198 12.85 36.58 -34.23
C SER A 198 13.80 36.16 -35.38
N ILE A 199 13.89 34.85 -35.66
CA ILE A 199 14.14 34.33 -37.03
C ILE A 199 13.16 33.19 -37.38
N GLN A 200 12.68 33.30 -38.61
CA GLN A 200 11.54 32.71 -39.28
C GLN A 200 11.62 31.18 -39.50
N GLN A 201 10.44 30.55 -39.52
CA GLN A 201 10.22 29.16 -39.94
C GLN A 201 10.59 28.91 -41.41
N GLN A 202 11.27 27.79 -41.70
CA GLN A 202 11.29 27.19 -43.03
C GLN A 202 10.85 25.70 -42.98
N PRO A 203 10.05 25.22 -43.95
CA PRO A 203 9.47 23.89 -43.94
C PRO A 203 10.45 22.77 -44.31
N LYS A 204 10.36 21.66 -43.57
CA LYS A 204 11.20 20.45 -43.62
C LYS A 204 10.90 19.59 -44.86
N LYS A 205 11.84 19.52 -45.82
CA LYS A 205 11.79 18.55 -46.94
C LYS A 205 12.23 17.16 -46.46
N ARG A 206 11.37 16.15 -46.59
CA ARG A 206 11.71 14.72 -46.44
C ARG A 206 12.51 14.28 -47.66
N LYS A 207 13.67 13.62 -47.46
CA LYS A 207 14.33 12.82 -48.50
C LYS A 207 14.15 11.34 -48.16
N THR A 208 13.42 10.66 -49.04
CA THR A 208 13.36 9.22 -49.21
C THR A 208 14.69 8.74 -49.80
N THR A 209 15.33 7.77 -49.17
CA THR A 209 16.40 6.97 -49.78
C THR A 209 15.76 5.69 -50.29
N LYS A 210 15.87 5.40 -51.59
CA LYS A 210 15.53 4.13 -52.21
C LYS A 210 16.81 3.48 -52.75
N LEU A 211 16.88 2.16 -52.51
CA LEU A 211 17.78 1.12 -52.99
C LEU A 211 19.28 1.30 -52.75
#